data_AF-A0A371MS32-F1
#
_entry.id   AF-A0A371MS32-F1
#
_cell.length_a   1.000
_cell.length_b   1.000
_cell.length_c   1.000
_cell.angle_alpha   90.00
_cell.angle_beta   90.00
_cell.angle_gamma   90.00
#
_symmetry.space_group_name_H-M   'P 1'
#
loop_
_entity.id
_entity.type
_entity.pdbx_description
1 polymer ?
#
loop_
_entity_poly.entity_id
_entity_poly.type
_entity_poly.pdbx_seq_one_letter_code
_entity_poly.pdbx_strand_id
1 'polypeptide(L)' 'VALEWAAEMTDKSPTAIRMLKYAFNMTDDGLVGQQVFAGEATRLAYMTEEAQEGRDAFLEKRDPDFSQYPWHY' A
#
# COMPACT_ATOMS: atom_id res chain seq x y z
N VAL A 1 -10.08 -17.18 25.13
CA VAL A 1 -9.84 -15.73 24.92
C VAL A 1 -8.63 -15.44 24.03
N ALA A 2 -7.36 -15.53 24.47
CA ALA A 2 -6.23 -15.11 23.60
C ALA A 2 -6.12 -15.88 22.26
N LEU A 3 -6.28 -17.21 22.28
CA LEU A 3 -6.26 -18.05 21.07
C LEU A 3 -7.44 -17.80 20.14
N GLU A 4 -8.60 -17.45 20.70
CA GLU A 4 -9.83 -17.16 19.96
C GLU A 4 -9.70 -15.84 19.19
N TRP A 5 -9.19 -14.80 19.86
CA TRP A 5 -8.88 -13.52 19.21
C TRP A 5 -7.79 -13.66 18.15
N ALA A 6 -6.75 -14.44 18.43
CA ALA A 6 -5.71 -14.72 17.44
C ALA A 6 -6.29 -15.40 16.19
N ALA A 7 -7.15 -16.40 16.37
CA ALA A 7 -7.83 -17.08 15.27
C ALA A 7 -8.70 -16.11 14.45
N GLU A 8 -9.48 -15.26 15.11
CA GLU A 8 -10.34 -14.27 14.46
C GLU A 8 -9.54 -13.23 13.64
N MET A 9 -8.39 -12.79 14.15
CA MET A 9 -7.47 -11.89 13.44
C MET A 9 -6.84 -12.56 12.22
N THR A 10 -6.42 -13.82 12.34
CA THR A 10 -5.78 -14.56 11.24
C THR A 10 -6.73 -14.92 10.09
N ASP A 11 -8.04 -14.86 10.34
CA ASP A 11 -9.09 -15.04 9.34
C ASP A 11 -9.31 -13.79 8.46
N LYS A 12 -8.67 -12.65 8.77
CA LYS A 12 -8.81 -11.40 8.00
C LYS A 12 -7.67 -11.21 7.00
N SER A 13 -7.89 -10.31 6.03
CA SER A 13 -6.85 -9.94 5.04
C SER A 13 -5.59 -9.43 5.75
N PRO A 14 -4.42 -10.10 5.58
CA PRO A 14 -3.16 -9.65 6.19
C PRO A 14 -2.76 -8.24 5.76
N THR A 15 -3.07 -7.88 4.51
CA THR A 15 -2.85 -6.53 3.97
C THR A 15 -3.68 -5.50 4.72
N ALA A 16 -4.98 -5.77 4.94
CA ALA A 16 -5.86 -4.85 5.66
C ALA A 16 -5.41 -4.67 7.11
N ILE A 17 -5.09 -5.77 7.81
CA ILE A 17 -4.61 -5.73 9.20
C ILE A 17 -3.33 -4.90 9.32
N ARG A 18 -2.37 -5.07 8.40
CA ARG A 18 -1.14 -4.27 8.39
C ARG A 18 -1.40 -2.79 8.16
N MET A 19 -2.23 -2.45 7.17
CA MET A 19 -2.57 -1.06 6.87
C MET A 19 -3.29 -0.37 8.04
N LEU A 20 -4.23 -1.06 8.67
CA LEU A 20 -4.94 -0.53 9.85
C LEU A 20 -3.98 -0.27 11.01
N LYS A 21 -3.04 -1.18 11.26
CA LYS A 21 -2.02 -0.98 12.30
C LYS A 21 -1.20 0.30 12.05
N TYR A 22 -0.76 0.51 10.82
CA TYR A 22 0.00 1.72 10.47
C TYR A 22 -0.86 2.99 10.50
N ALA A 23 -2.14 2.89 10.13
CA ALA A 23 -3.08 4.00 10.23
C ALA A 23 -3.29 4.43 11.70
N PHE A 24 -3.43 3.47 12.62
CA PHE A 24 -3.53 3.78 14.06
C PHE A 24 -2.24 4.38 14.61
N ASN A 25 -1.07 3.88 14.22
CA ASN A 25 0.20 4.47 14.65
C ASN A 25 0.43 5.88 14.09
N MET A 26 -0.11 6.21 12.92
CA MET A 26 0.11 7.48 12.25
C MET A 26 -0.32 8.69 13.10
N THR A 27 -1.37 8.55 13.91
CA THR A 27 -1.88 9.66 14.73
C THR A 27 -0.92 10.08 15.83
N ASP A 28 -0.12 9.14 16.35
CA ASP A 28 0.67 9.34 17.56
C ASP A 28 2.18 9.42 17.27
N ASP A 29 2.68 8.68 16.27
CA ASP A 29 4.12 8.56 15.97
C ASP A 29 4.66 9.70 15.07
N GLY A 30 3.85 10.73 14.81
CA GLY A 30 4.21 11.89 14.01
C GLY A 30 4.76 11.52 12.62
N LEU A 31 5.94 12.03 12.27
CA LEU A 31 6.56 11.78 10.97
C LEU A 31 6.93 10.30 10.75
N VAL A 32 7.27 9.56 11.81
CA VAL A 32 7.60 8.14 11.71
C VAL A 32 6.36 7.33 11.36
N GLY A 33 5.22 7.64 12.00
CA GLY A 33 3.94 7.01 11.68
C GLY A 33 3.50 7.26 10.23
N GLN A 34 3.66 8.51 9.76
CA GLN A 34 3.40 8.86 8.36
C GLN A 34 4.32 8.12 7.39
N GLN A 35 5.61 8.00 7.71
CA GLN A 35 6.59 7.30 6.87
C GLN A 35 6.24 5.82 6.69
N VAL A 36 5.91 5.12 7.78
CA VAL A 36 5.62 3.68 7.73
C VAL A 36 4.33 3.42 6.93
N PHE A 37 3.30 4.24 7.16
CA PHE A 37 2.06 4.12 6.38
C PHE A 37 2.28 4.42 4.89
N ALA A 38 2.96 5.54 4.57
CA ALA A 38 3.24 5.92 3.18
C ALA A 38 4.12 4.89 2.46
N GLY A 39 5.07 4.27 3.18
CA GLY A 39 5.90 3.18 2.67
C GLY A 39 5.07 1.96 2.28
N GLU A 40 4.13 1.54 3.12
CA GLU A 40 3.25 0.42 2.80
C GLU A 40 2.25 0.77 1.68
N ALA A 41 1.72 2.00 1.66
CA ALA A 41 0.89 2.48 0.55
C ALA A 41 1.66 2.45 -0.78
N THR A 42 2.92 2.87 -0.79
CA THR A 42 3.81 2.76 -1.95
C THR A 42 4.03 1.30 -2.36
N ARG A 43 4.24 0.40 -1.39
CA ARG A 43 4.37 -1.05 -1.67
C ARG A 43 3.12 -1.62 -2.34
N LEU A 44 1.92 -1.14 -1.95
CA LEU A 44 0.67 -1.52 -2.60
C LEU A 44 0.56 -0.94 -4.00
N ALA A 45 0.91 0.33 -4.18
CA ALA A 45 0.92 0.99 -5.48
C ALA A 45 1.85 0.26 -6.47
N TYR A 46 3.02 -0.21 -6.04
CA TYR A 46 3.94 -0.99 -6.89
C TYR A 46 3.38 -2.32 -7.42
N MET A 47 2.25 -2.79 -6.90
CA MET A 47 1.58 -3.99 -7.41
C MET A 47 0.52 -3.68 -8.49
N THR A 48 0.29 -2.40 -8.84
CA THR A 48 -0.68 -2.01 -9.87
C THR A 48 -0.08 -2.05 -11.27
N GLU A 49 -0.94 -2.11 -12.29
CA GLU A 49 -0.52 -2.01 -13.70
C GLU A 49 0.01 -0.61 -14.02
N GLU A 50 -0.56 0.44 -13.42
CA GLU A 50 -0.09 1.82 -13.56
C GLU A 50 1.36 1.99 -13.10
N ALA A 51 1.74 1.38 -11.97
CA ALA A 51 3.13 1.41 -11.52
C ALA A 51 4.05 0.56 -12.42
N GLN A 52 3.55 -0.53 -12.99
CA GLN A 52 4.30 -1.35 -13.94
C GLN A 52 4.60 -0.59 -15.23
N GLU A 53 3.66 0.19 -15.76
CA GLU A 53 3.87 1.05 -16.92
C GLU A 53 5.05 2.01 -16.72
N GLY A 54 5.10 2.69 -15.57
CA GLY A 54 6.22 3.58 -15.25
C GLY A 54 7.57 2.85 -15.18
N ARG A 55 7.59 1.64 -14.60
CA ARG A 55 8.80 0.78 -14.56
C ARG A 55 9.22 0.36 -15.97
N ASP A 56 8.29 -0.12 -16.78
CA ASP A 56 8.58 -0.72 -18.08
C ASP A 56 9.00 0.35 -19.08
N ALA A 57 8.33 1.51 -19.10
CA ALA A 57 8.75 2.67 -19.89
C ALA A 57 10.20 3.10 -19.58
N PHE A 58 10.58 3.11 -18.29
CA PHE A 58 11.95 3.41 -17.88
C PHE A 58 12.96 2.37 -18.41
N LEU A 59 12.66 1.08 -18.30
CA LEU A 59 13.52 0.00 -18.80
C LEU A 59 13.66 0.03 -20.33
N GLU A 60 12.58 0.35 -21.02
CA GLU A 60 12.50 0.45 -22.48
C GLU A 60 13.01 1.78 -23.02
N LYS A 61 13.31 2.77 -22.15
CA LYS A 61 13.75 4.13 -22.50
C LYS A 61 12.78 4.86 -23.43
N ARG A 62 11.48 4.67 -23.21
CA ARG A 62 10.40 5.42 -23.87
C ARG A 62 9.71 6.32 -22.85
N ASP A 63 8.94 7.27 -23.36
CA ASP A 63 8.04 8.04 -22.51
C ASP A 63 6.90 7.13 -21.99
N PRO A 64 6.52 7.23 -20.70
CA PRO A 64 5.41 6.47 -20.13
C PRO A 64 4.06 7.00 -20.63
N ASP A 65 3.09 6.10 -20.84
CA ASP A 65 1.73 6.43 -21.24
C ASP A 65 0.71 5.99 -20.18
N PHE A 66 0.18 6.99 -19.45
CA PHE A 66 -0.83 6.77 -18.42
C PHE A 66 -2.26 7.08 -18.89
N SER A 67 -2.48 7.33 -20.18
CA SER A 67 -3.78 7.79 -20.72
C SER A 67 -4.94 6.81 -20.49
N GLN A 68 -4.63 5.52 -20.31
CA GLN A 68 -5.61 4.47 -20.04
C GLN A 68 -6.10 4.42 -18.58
N TYR A 69 -5.40 5.05 -17.64
CA TYR A 69 -5.75 4.99 -16.22
C TYR A 69 -6.69 6.13 -15.81
N PRO A 70 -7.80 5.83 -15.12
CA PRO A 70 -8.78 6.84 -14.73
C PRO A 70 -8.28 7.73 -13.59
N TRP A 71 -8.58 9.02 -13.67
CA TRP A 71 -8.41 9.94 -12.55
C TRP A 71 -9.60 9.81 -11.59
N HIS A 72 -9.35 9.26 -10.40
CA HIS A 72 -10.32 9.22 -9.31
C HIS A 72 -10.17 10.49 -8.46
N TYR A 73 -11.24 11.28 -8.35
CA TYR A 73 -11.29 12.52 -7.56
C TYR A 73 -12.41 12.46 -6.52
#